data_AF-A0A2V2SLU3-F1
#
_entry.id   AF-A0A2V2SLU3-F1
#
_cell.length_a   1.000
_cell.length_b   1.000
_cell.length_c   1.000
_cell.angle_alpha   90.00
_cell.angle_beta   90.00
_cell.angle_gamma   90.00
#
_symmetry.space_group_name_H-M   'P 1'
#
loop_
_entity.id
_entity.type
_entity.pdbx_description
1 polymer ?
#
loop_
_entity_poly.entity_id
_entity_poly.type
_entity_poly.pdbx_seq_one_letter_code
_entity_poly.pdbx_strand_id
1 'polypeptide(L)'
;MRQILLAVCSVVALRVTVLATPSKPGPETSPPSSPREFFNAGTQKLREGKFREAEAFLESALASQNERLQPPSLYNLGHVRFQEGIAELKKGPSSKPLIARSQAASDSADEAMRAIDDALASDELDKMVAAYVRGRGARKELKAATAAVKRALEVHGSTLTVWQRASDDFKSSFELDPADNNAQKNAETVDRYIAKLVDLLREMQKCSNGMCNKSSGLGDKLKKLKGRIPAPNMPPGAGGDDDDDEDTPFGPKPGQEEGPSREGHEMMLTREQAGWLLDSFKLDSERRLPMGGWEPGKPGERARPTW
;
A
#
# COMPACT_ATOMS: atom_id res chain seq x y z
N MET A 1 22.74 -43.89 -38.63
CA MET A 1 23.83 -44.89 -38.44
C MET A 1 25.12 -44.16 -38.10
N ARG A 2 25.51 -44.15 -36.82
CA ARG A 2 26.90 -44.16 -36.33
C ARG A 2 26.87 -44.11 -34.79
N GLN A 3 27.13 -45.28 -34.21
CA GLN A 3 27.43 -45.50 -32.80
C GLN A 3 28.84 -44.96 -32.46
N ILE A 4 29.19 -45.08 -31.18
CA ILE A 4 30.56 -45.07 -30.57
C ILE A 4 30.88 -43.68 -29.95
N LEU A 5 31.22 -43.48 -28.66
CA LEU A 5 31.70 -44.34 -27.57
C LEU A 5 31.31 -43.66 -26.22
N LEU A 6 30.84 -44.42 -25.24
CA LEU A 6 30.66 -43.98 -23.84
C LEU A 6 32.02 -44.09 -23.12
N ALA A 7 32.61 -42.96 -22.73
CA ALA A 7 33.77 -42.91 -21.84
C ALA A 7 33.31 -42.59 -20.42
N VAL A 8 33.35 -43.59 -19.55
CA VAL A 8 33.07 -43.47 -18.11
C VAL A 8 34.31 -42.90 -17.44
N CYS A 9 34.31 -41.60 -17.14
CA CYS A 9 35.30 -40.98 -16.26
C CYS A 9 34.81 -41.04 -14.82
N SER A 10 35.33 -42.01 -14.07
CA SER A 10 35.21 -42.12 -12.62
C SER A 10 36.09 -41.05 -11.97
N VAL A 11 35.51 -39.92 -11.56
CA VAL A 11 36.21 -38.91 -10.74
C VAL A 11 35.99 -39.25 -9.27
N VAL A 12 37.10 -39.62 -8.62
CA VAL A 12 37.22 -39.83 -7.18
C VAL A 12 36.86 -38.52 -6.45
N ALA A 13 35.77 -38.54 -5.69
CA ALA A 13 35.39 -37.43 -4.81
C ALA A 13 36.33 -37.41 -3.59
N LEU A 14 37.37 -36.58 -3.65
CA LEU A 14 38.20 -36.27 -2.50
C LEU A 14 37.38 -35.41 -1.52
N ARG A 15 36.89 -36.02 -0.44
CA ARG A 15 36.23 -35.30 0.65
C ARG A 15 37.28 -34.49 1.41
N VAL A 16 37.35 -33.18 1.16
CA VAL A 16 38.04 -32.24 2.04
C VAL A 16 37.11 -31.98 3.22
N THR A 17 37.47 -32.54 4.38
CA THR A 17 36.83 -32.23 5.65
C THR A 17 37.31 -30.83 6.07
N VAL A 18 36.50 -29.80 5.81
CA VAL A 18 36.74 -28.48 6.40
C VAL A 18 36.47 -28.59 7.90
N LEU A 19 37.53 -28.54 8.70
CA LEU A 19 37.42 -28.32 10.14
C LEU A 19 36.80 -26.93 10.33
N ALA A 20 35.51 -26.90 10.70
CA ALA A 20 34.84 -25.71 11.14
C ALA A 20 35.50 -25.23 12.43
N THR A 21 36.38 -24.22 12.33
CA THR A 21 36.79 -23.43 13.48
C THR A 21 35.54 -22.73 14.03
N PRO A 22 35.22 -22.84 15.33
CA PRO A 22 34.11 -22.09 15.90
C PRO A 22 34.36 -20.60 15.72
N SER A 23 33.51 -19.98 14.90
CA SER A 23 33.44 -18.52 14.74
C SER A 23 33.21 -17.91 16.12
N LYS A 24 34.22 -17.20 16.62
CA LYS A 24 34.14 -16.40 17.83
C LYS A 24 32.91 -15.47 17.71
N PRO A 25 31.95 -15.45 18.64
CA PRO A 25 30.89 -14.46 18.62
C PRO A 25 31.56 -13.08 18.65
N GLY A 26 31.26 -12.25 17.64
CA GLY A 26 31.77 -10.88 17.58
C GLY A 26 31.39 -10.11 18.84
N PRO A 27 32.19 -9.11 19.25
CA PRO A 27 31.86 -8.33 20.44
C PRO A 27 30.46 -7.73 20.25
N GLU A 28 29.59 -7.89 21.26
CA GLU A 28 28.38 -7.09 21.36
C GLU A 28 28.81 -5.62 21.31
N THR A 29 28.55 -4.98 20.17
CA THR A 29 28.91 -3.58 19.96
C THR A 29 28.13 -2.75 20.96
N SER A 30 28.84 -2.13 21.90
CA SER A 30 28.25 -1.13 22.79
C SER A 30 27.47 -0.11 21.96
N PRO A 31 26.31 0.36 22.46
CA PRO A 31 25.47 1.28 21.70
C PRO A 31 26.28 2.53 21.32
N PRO A 32 26.13 3.03 20.07
CA PRO A 32 26.87 4.20 19.61
C PRO A 32 26.58 5.39 20.51
N SER A 33 27.62 6.12 20.90
CA SER A 33 27.56 7.19 21.89
C SER A 33 28.13 8.51 21.38
N SER A 34 28.98 8.47 20.34
CA SER A 34 29.55 9.65 19.70
C SER A 34 29.00 9.86 18.28
N PRO A 35 28.99 11.09 17.74
CA PRO A 35 28.54 11.36 16.36
C PRO A 35 29.25 10.51 15.30
N ARG A 36 30.54 10.23 15.51
CA ARG A 36 31.33 9.39 14.61
C ARG A 36 30.92 7.92 14.71
N GLU A 37 30.61 7.41 15.90
CA GLU A 37 30.08 6.06 16.07
C GLU A 37 28.70 5.91 15.42
N PHE A 38 27.81 6.89 15.58
CA PHE A 38 26.52 6.93 14.89
C PHE A 38 26.72 6.88 13.36
N PHE A 39 27.60 7.72 12.81
CA PHE A 39 27.90 7.71 11.39
C PHE A 39 28.45 6.34 10.91
N ASN A 40 29.40 5.77 11.65
CA ASN A 40 30.02 4.49 11.31
C ASN A 40 28.99 3.35 11.36
N ALA A 41 28.16 3.31 12.41
CA ALA A 41 27.08 2.35 12.57
C ALA A 41 26.07 2.47 11.43
N GLY A 42 25.62 3.69 11.12
CA GLY A 42 24.72 3.94 10.00
C GLY A 42 25.29 3.49 8.65
N THR A 43 26.56 3.79 8.40
CA THR A 43 27.27 3.34 7.18
C THR A 43 27.43 1.81 7.12
N GLN A 44 27.57 1.14 8.26
CA GLN A 44 27.57 -0.31 8.32
C GLN A 44 26.17 -0.87 8.00
N LYS A 45 25.12 -0.33 8.63
CA LYS A 45 23.74 -0.75 8.38
C LYS A 45 23.29 -0.53 6.94
N LEU A 46 23.74 0.56 6.32
CA LEU A 46 23.52 0.81 4.90
C LEU A 46 24.13 -0.31 4.04
N ARG A 47 25.38 -0.71 4.32
CA ARG A 47 26.05 -1.83 3.61
C ARG A 47 25.37 -3.17 3.85
N GLU A 48 24.76 -3.36 5.03
CA GLU A 48 23.95 -4.53 5.35
C GLU A 48 22.54 -4.51 4.71
N GLY A 49 22.15 -3.41 4.04
CA GLY A 49 20.80 -3.23 3.48
C GLY A 49 19.71 -2.98 4.52
N LYS A 50 20.08 -2.66 5.76
CA LYS A 50 19.15 -2.36 6.86
C LYS A 50 18.83 -0.86 6.87
N PHE A 51 18.07 -0.44 5.87
CA PHE A 51 17.86 0.98 5.56
C PHE A 51 17.25 1.78 6.72
N ARG A 52 16.22 1.25 7.39
CA ARG A 52 15.60 1.91 8.55
C ARG A 52 16.57 2.14 9.72
N GLU A 53 17.42 1.15 10.00
CA GLU A 53 18.46 1.29 11.04
C GLU A 53 19.55 2.27 10.60
N ALA A 54 19.92 2.23 9.31
CA ALA A 54 20.90 3.15 8.73
C ALA A 54 20.43 4.60 8.80
N GLU A 55 19.16 4.87 8.43
CA GLU A 55 18.56 6.20 8.50
C GLU A 55 18.65 6.76 9.92
N ALA A 56 18.14 6.03 10.92
CA ALA A 56 18.12 6.47 12.30
C ALA A 56 19.52 6.83 12.84
N PHE A 57 20.53 6.02 12.52
CA PHE A 57 21.91 6.30 12.95
C PHE A 57 22.55 7.46 12.19
N LEU A 58 22.31 7.60 10.89
CA LEU A 58 22.83 8.71 10.09
C LEU A 58 22.15 10.03 10.45
N GLU A 59 20.85 10.03 10.76
CA GLU A 59 20.14 11.20 11.28
C GLU A 59 20.67 11.61 12.65
N SER A 60 20.97 10.66 13.53
CA SER A 60 21.61 10.93 14.82
C SER A 60 22.99 11.58 14.66
N ALA A 61 23.77 11.11 13.67
CA ALA A 61 25.05 11.73 13.32
C ALA A 61 24.87 13.15 12.77
N LEU A 62 23.88 13.36 11.90
CA LEU A 62 23.57 14.66 11.30
C LEU A 62 23.07 15.68 12.34
N ALA A 63 22.23 15.23 13.28
CA ALA A 63 21.67 16.04 14.36
C ALA A 63 22.75 16.58 15.32
N SER A 64 23.92 15.95 15.38
CA SER A 64 25.06 16.46 16.16
C SER A 64 25.67 17.74 15.61
N GLN A 65 25.30 18.14 14.38
CA GLN A 65 25.81 19.33 13.66
C GLN A 65 27.35 19.35 13.54
N ASN A 66 27.98 18.18 13.54
CA ASN A 66 29.40 18.08 13.24
C ASN A 66 29.65 18.32 11.75
N GLU A 67 30.16 19.51 11.39
CA GLU A 67 30.40 19.94 10.01
C GLU A 67 31.17 18.91 9.18
N ARG A 68 32.14 18.21 9.78
CA ARG A 68 32.95 17.20 9.07
C ARG A 68 32.17 15.93 8.72
N LEU A 69 31.11 15.63 9.46
CA LEU A 69 30.27 14.46 9.23
C LEU A 69 29.01 14.80 8.45
N GLN A 70 28.67 16.09 8.31
CA GLN A 70 27.44 16.53 7.68
C GLN A 70 27.35 16.14 6.19
N PRO A 71 28.31 16.49 5.29
CA PRO A 71 28.27 16.05 3.90
C PRO A 71 28.20 14.52 3.75
N PRO A 72 29.09 13.70 4.35
CA PRO A 72 29.04 12.25 4.15
C PRO A 72 27.80 11.59 4.78
N SER A 73 27.21 12.17 5.83
CA SER A 73 25.94 11.67 6.39
C SER A 73 24.78 11.90 5.43
N LEU A 74 24.68 13.11 4.85
CA LEU A 74 23.68 13.44 3.83
C LEU A 74 23.84 12.56 2.59
N TYR A 75 25.06 12.38 2.11
CA TYR A 75 25.35 11.46 1.00
C TYR A 75 24.81 10.05 1.25
N ASN A 76 25.07 9.49 2.45
CA ASN A 76 24.60 8.16 2.80
C ASN A 76 23.07 8.12 3.01
N LEU A 77 22.46 9.16 3.57
CA LEU A 77 21.00 9.29 3.70
C LEU A 77 20.31 9.29 2.34
N GLY A 78 20.88 9.99 1.34
CA GLY A 78 20.40 9.95 -0.04
C GLY A 78 20.33 8.52 -0.58
N HIS A 79 21.36 7.70 -0.34
CA HIS A 79 21.34 6.28 -0.73
C HIS A 79 20.31 5.47 0.03
N VAL A 80 20.22 5.65 1.35
CA VAL A 80 19.24 4.95 2.20
C VAL A 80 17.82 5.21 1.68
N ARG A 81 17.44 6.48 1.55
CA ARG A 81 16.09 6.89 1.14
C ARG A 81 15.78 6.48 -0.30
N PHE A 82 16.77 6.58 -1.21
CA PHE A 82 16.56 6.10 -2.58
C PHE A 82 16.24 4.59 -2.60
N GLN A 83 16.95 3.78 -1.82
CA GLN A 83 16.69 2.34 -1.71
C GLN A 83 15.37 2.02 -1.00
N GLU A 84 15.00 2.79 0.02
CA GLU A 84 13.70 2.66 0.67
C GLU A 84 12.55 2.95 -0.30
N GLY A 85 12.66 3.99 -1.13
CA GLY A 85 11.69 4.25 -2.18
C GLY A 85 11.62 3.13 -3.23
N ILE A 86 12.76 2.50 -3.58
CA ILE A 86 12.74 1.30 -4.44
C ILE A 86 11.99 0.14 -3.76
N ALA A 87 12.18 -0.06 -2.46
CA ALA A 87 11.48 -1.09 -1.70
C ALA A 87 9.98 -0.79 -1.59
N GLU A 88 9.61 0.47 -1.37
CA GLU A 88 8.22 0.94 -1.32
C GLU A 88 7.50 0.70 -2.65
N LEU A 89 8.13 1.08 -3.77
CA LEU A 89 7.55 0.91 -5.10
C LEU A 89 7.24 -0.56 -5.44
N LYS A 90 7.97 -1.51 -4.85
CA LYS A 90 7.74 -2.96 -5.04
C LYS A 90 6.53 -3.49 -4.27
N LYS A 91 6.02 -2.76 -3.27
CA LYS A 91 4.81 -3.15 -2.51
C LYS A 91 3.54 -2.93 -3.32
N GLY A 92 3.59 -2.01 -4.28
CA GLY A 92 2.47 -1.67 -5.15
C GLY A 92 2.36 -2.55 -6.39
N PRO A 93 1.19 -2.54 -7.06
CA PRO A 93 1.04 -3.19 -8.36
C PRO A 93 1.98 -2.54 -9.40
N SER A 94 2.51 -3.35 -10.31
CA SER A 94 3.35 -2.85 -11.40
C SER A 94 2.56 -1.94 -12.34
N SER A 95 3.10 -0.73 -12.62
CA SER A 95 2.39 0.32 -13.36
C SER A 95 2.01 -0.08 -14.78
N LYS A 96 2.90 -0.72 -15.54
CA LYS A 96 2.62 -1.05 -16.96
C LYS A 96 1.45 -2.04 -17.11
N PRO A 97 1.44 -3.21 -16.45
CA PRO A 97 0.29 -4.11 -16.49
C PRO A 97 -0.98 -3.47 -15.92
N LEU A 98 -0.85 -2.63 -14.90
CA LEU A 98 -1.98 -1.93 -14.30
C LEU A 98 -2.66 -0.98 -15.29
N ILE A 99 -1.87 -0.13 -15.97
CA ILE A 99 -2.38 0.80 -16.97
C ILE A 99 -3.07 0.04 -18.11
N ALA A 100 -2.45 -1.05 -18.61
CA ALA A 100 -3.06 -1.89 -19.65
C ALA A 100 -4.39 -2.50 -19.19
N ARG A 101 -4.47 -2.99 -17.95
CA ARG A 101 -5.70 -3.52 -17.37
C ARG A 101 -6.78 -2.43 -17.21
N SER A 102 -6.39 -1.23 -16.80
CA SER A 102 -7.31 -0.08 -16.69
C SER A 102 -7.86 0.35 -18.04
N GLN A 103 -7.04 0.33 -19.09
CA GLN A 103 -7.48 0.58 -20.46
C GLN A 103 -8.47 -0.48 -20.91
N ALA A 104 -8.13 -1.78 -20.76
CA ALA A 104 -9.04 -2.87 -21.13
C ALA A 104 -10.39 -2.82 -20.39
N ALA A 105 -10.39 -2.51 -19.08
CA ALA A 105 -11.63 -2.32 -18.31
C ALA A 105 -12.44 -1.11 -18.81
N SER A 106 -11.75 -0.04 -19.23
CA SER A 106 -12.39 1.14 -19.80
C SER A 106 -13.02 0.87 -21.17
N ASP A 107 -12.39 0.04 -21.99
CA ASP A 107 -12.89 -0.35 -23.31
C ASP A 107 -14.08 -1.32 -23.17
N SER A 108 -13.98 -2.31 -22.27
CA SER A 108 -15.08 -3.21 -21.89
C SER A 108 -16.31 -2.43 -21.43
N ALA A 109 -16.12 -1.36 -20.66
CA ALA A 109 -17.21 -0.48 -20.26
C ALA A 109 -17.82 0.31 -21.41
N ASP A 110 -17.02 0.84 -22.34
CA ASP A 110 -17.54 1.54 -23.52
C ASP A 110 -18.38 0.62 -24.41
N GLU A 111 -17.91 -0.61 -24.62
CA GLU A 111 -18.66 -1.63 -25.35
C GLU A 111 -19.97 -2.01 -24.64
N ALA A 112 -19.94 -2.17 -23.31
CA ALA A 112 -21.13 -2.45 -22.53
C ALA A 112 -22.14 -1.29 -22.61
N MET A 113 -21.69 -0.04 -22.54
CA MET A 113 -22.57 1.12 -22.69
C MET A 113 -23.25 1.16 -24.05
N ARG A 114 -22.52 0.86 -25.14
CA ARG A 114 -23.10 0.76 -26.49
C ARG A 114 -24.12 -0.37 -26.59
N ALA A 115 -23.79 -1.55 -26.05
CA ALA A 115 -24.71 -2.68 -26.04
C ALA A 115 -26.01 -2.39 -25.26
N ILE A 116 -25.93 -1.60 -24.18
CA ILE A 116 -27.11 -1.14 -23.43
C ILE A 116 -27.96 -0.18 -24.29
N ASP A 117 -27.32 0.77 -24.97
CA ASP A 117 -28.04 1.71 -25.84
C ASP A 117 -28.76 1.00 -26.99
N ASP A 118 -28.08 0.05 -27.64
CA ASP A 118 -28.64 -0.76 -28.72
C ASP A 118 -29.82 -1.61 -28.21
N ALA A 119 -29.68 -2.23 -27.03
CA ALA A 119 -30.73 -3.03 -26.43
C ALA A 119 -31.97 -2.17 -26.09
N LEU A 120 -31.77 -0.98 -25.51
CA LEU A 120 -32.83 -0.02 -25.22
C LEU A 120 -33.55 0.49 -26.47
N ALA A 121 -32.84 0.58 -27.61
CA ALA A 121 -33.43 0.99 -28.88
C ALA A 121 -34.22 -0.12 -29.56
N SER A 122 -33.79 -1.38 -29.43
CA SER A 122 -34.45 -2.54 -30.05
C SER A 122 -35.73 -3.00 -29.32
N ASP A 123 -35.87 -2.66 -28.03
CA ASP A 123 -36.95 -3.14 -27.12
C ASP A 123 -37.08 -4.68 -27.08
N GLU A 124 -36.04 -5.41 -27.53
CA GLU A 124 -35.98 -6.86 -27.48
C GLU A 124 -35.52 -7.31 -26.09
N LEU A 125 -36.41 -7.99 -25.38
CA LEU A 125 -36.17 -8.44 -24.00
C LEU A 125 -34.88 -9.24 -23.83
N ASP A 126 -34.58 -10.17 -24.73
CA ASP A 126 -33.38 -11.01 -24.64
C ASP A 126 -32.10 -10.18 -24.79
N LYS A 127 -32.10 -9.19 -25.69
CA LYS A 127 -30.99 -8.24 -25.85
C LYS A 127 -30.83 -7.38 -24.61
N MET A 128 -31.94 -6.94 -24.00
CA MET A 128 -31.91 -6.17 -22.76
C MET A 128 -31.30 -6.97 -21.61
N VAL A 129 -31.72 -8.22 -21.40
CA VAL A 129 -31.16 -9.08 -20.34
C VAL A 129 -29.67 -9.35 -20.58
N ALA A 130 -29.27 -9.67 -21.81
CA ALA A 130 -27.87 -9.90 -22.16
C ALA A 130 -26.99 -8.65 -21.95
N ALA A 131 -27.44 -7.49 -22.40
CA ALA A 131 -26.74 -6.21 -22.20
C ALA A 131 -26.62 -5.84 -20.72
N TYR A 132 -27.65 -6.13 -19.92
CA TYR A 132 -27.62 -5.88 -18.48
C TYR A 132 -26.57 -6.76 -17.78
N VAL A 133 -26.51 -8.06 -18.08
CA VAL A 133 -25.51 -8.97 -17.50
C VAL A 133 -24.09 -8.54 -17.88
N ARG A 134 -23.87 -8.21 -19.17
CA ARG A 134 -22.57 -7.70 -19.66
C ARG A 134 -22.17 -6.41 -18.95
N GLY A 135 -23.09 -5.46 -18.83
CA GLY A 135 -22.83 -4.18 -18.18
C GLY A 135 -22.48 -4.30 -16.71
N ARG A 136 -23.13 -5.20 -15.96
CA ARG A 136 -22.71 -5.49 -14.58
C ARG A 136 -21.29 -6.06 -14.50
N GLY A 137 -20.96 -6.99 -15.40
CA GLY A 137 -19.60 -7.54 -15.51
C GLY A 137 -18.56 -6.45 -15.74
N ALA A 138 -18.78 -5.59 -16.72
CA ALA A 138 -17.92 -4.46 -17.03
C ALA A 138 -17.82 -3.45 -15.87
N ARG A 139 -18.93 -3.19 -15.16
CA ARG A 139 -18.93 -2.32 -13.96
C ARG A 139 -18.05 -2.89 -12.85
N LYS A 140 -18.14 -4.21 -12.60
CA LYS A 140 -17.29 -4.90 -11.62
C LYS A 140 -15.81 -4.84 -11.99
N GLU A 141 -15.49 -5.03 -13.26
CA GLU A 141 -14.11 -4.91 -13.78
C GLU A 141 -13.58 -3.48 -13.64
N LEU A 142 -14.38 -2.47 -13.98
CA LEU A 142 -14.05 -1.05 -13.77
C LEU A 142 -13.79 -0.73 -12.30
N LYS A 143 -14.64 -1.19 -11.38
CA LYS A 143 -14.48 -0.98 -9.93
C LYS A 143 -13.16 -1.58 -9.45
N ALA A 144 -12.88 -2.83 -9.84
CA ALA A 144 -11.63 -3.50 -9.50
C ALA A 144 -10.39 -2.81 -10.07
N ALA A 145 -10.44 -2.35 -11.33
CA ALA A 145 -9.34 -1.62 -11.97
C ALA A 145 -9.12 -0.26 -11.30
N THR A 146 -10.19 0.47 -10.95
CA THR A 146 -10.13 1.75 -10.26
C THR A 146 -9.51 1.61 -8.87
N ALA A 147 -9.93 0.60 -8.09
CA ALA A 147 -9.34 0.31 -6.79
C ALA A 147 -7.85 -0.05 -6.87
N ALA A 148 -7.44 -0.78 -7.92
CA ALA A 148 -6.04 -1.10 -8.16
C ALA A 148 -5.21 0.16 -8.51
N VAL A 149 -5.75 1.06 -9.32
CA VAL A 149 -5.10 2.35 -9.64
C VAL A 149 -4.96 3.24 -8.41
N LYS A 150 -6.00 3.35 -7.57
CA LYS A 150 -5.93 4.11 -6.31
C LYS A 150 -4.78 3.64 -5.40
N ARG A 151 -4.69 2.33 -5.17
CA ARG A 151 -3.58 1.75 -4.40
C ARG A 151 -2.20 2.01 -5.02
N ALA A 152 -2.10 1.99 -6.34
CA ALA A 152 -0.85 2.32 -7.03
C ALA A 152 -0.48 3.80 -6.83
N LEU A 153 -1.45 4.70 -6.97
CA LEU A 153 -1.23 6.14 -6.75
C LEU A 153 -0.72 6.43 -5.33
N GLU A 154 -1.24 5.74 -4.32
CA GLU A 154 -0.77 5.85 -2.93
C GLU A 154 0.69 5.44 -2.79
N VAL A 155 1.05 4.23 -3.26
CA VAL A 155 2.44 3.71 -3.18
C VAL A 155 3.42 4.59 -3.95
N HIS A 156 3.05 5.01 -5.16
CA HIS A 156 3.88 5.88 -6.00
C HIS A 156 4.02 7.28 -5.41
N GLY A 157 2.97 7.80 -4.77
CA GLY A 157 3.00 9.07 -4.04
C GLY A 157 3.97 9.02 -2.85
N SER A 158 3.88 7.99 -2.02
CA SER A 158 4.81 7.78 -0.91
C SER A 158 6.26 7.62 -1.38
N THR A 159 6.47 6.87 -2.47
CA THR A 159 7.80 6.71 -3.09
C THR A 159 8.36 8.05 -3.56
N LEU A 160 7.52 8.89 -4.18
CA LEU A 160 7.91 10.20 -4.69
C LEU A 160 8.43 11.11 -3.56
N THR A 161 7.73 11.15 -2.42
CA THR A 161 8.15 11.95 -1.27
C THR A 161 9.53 11.52 -0.75
N VAL A 162 9.76 10.21 -0.63
CA VAL A 162 11.06 9.69 -0.14
C VAL A 162 12.18 9.97 -1.14
N TRP A 163 11.93 9.82 -2.45
CA TRP A 163 12.92 10.11 -3.48
C TRP A 163 13.23 11.60 -3.62
N GLN A 164 12.24 12.48 -3.45
CA GLN A 164 12.49 13.93 -3.36
C GLN A 164 13.45 14.24 -2.22
N ARG A 165 13.21 13.65 -1.04
CA ARG A 165 14.12 13.80 0.09
C ARG A 165 15.52 13.28 -0.20
N ALA A 166 15.64 12.12 -0.86
CA ALA A 166 16.91 11.56 -1.27
C ALA A 166 17.68 12.49 -2.24
N SER A 167 16.98 13.09 -3.21
CA SER A 167 17.56 14.08 -4.13
C SER A 167 18.08 15.31 -3.38
N ASP A 168 17.29 15.82 -2.43
CA ASP A 168 17.68 16.96 -1.60
C ASP A 168 18.92 16.64 -0.75
N ASP A 169 18.99 15.44 -0.15
CA ASP A 169 20.17 15.03 0.63
C ASP A 169 21.44 14.98 -0.23
N PHE A 170 21.36 14.44 -1.45
CA PHE A 170 22.50 14.44 -2.38
C PHE A 170 22.89 15.86 -2.81
N LYS A 171 21.91 16.73 -3.08
CA LYS A 171 22.16 18.14 -3.43
C LYS A 171 22.83 18.88 -2.28
N SER A 172 22.30 18.76 -1.06
CA SER A 172 22.89 19.37 0.13
C SER A 172 24.29 18.81 0.43
N SER A 173 24.52 17.52 0.20
CA SER A 173 25.88 16.95 0.32
C SER A 173 26.86 17.60 -0.65
N PHE A 174 26.46 17.80 -1.92
CA PHE A 174 27.28 18.45 -2.93
C PHE A 174 27.48 19.95 -2.66
N GLU A 175 26.46 20.64 -2.14
CA GLU A 175 26.57 22.05 -1.76
C GLU A 175 27.60 22.26 -0.65
N LEU A 176 27.69 21.32 0.30
CA LEU A 176 28.65 21.38 1.40
C LEU A 176 30.04 20.86 1.02
N ASP A 177 30.14 19.92 0.08
CA ASP A 177 31.41 19.46 -0.49
C ASP A 177 31.34 19.42 -2.02
N PRO A 178 31.65 20.54 -2.70
CA PRO A 178 31.60 20.63 -4.16
C PRO A 178 32.62 19.73 -4.88
N ALA A 179 33.58 19.12 -4.17
CA ALA A 179 34.50 18.17 -4.77
C ALA A 179 33.85 16.78 -4.97
N ASP A 180 32.75 16.48 -4.26
CA ASP A 180 32.02 15.21 -4.37
C ASP A 180 31.13 15.17 -5.63
N ASN A 181 31.76 14.91 -6.77
CA ASN A 181 31.07 14.69 -8.04
C ASN A 181 30.09 13.50 -8.01
N ASN A 182 30.22 12.57 -7.05
CA ASN A 182 29.27 11.45 -6.95
C ASN A 182 27.94 11.92 -6.37
N ALA A 183 27.95 12.84 -5.40
CA ALA A 183 26.73 13.44 -4.85
C ALA A 183 25.91 14.11 -5.95
N GLN A 184 26.55 14.94 -6.79
CA GLN A 184 25.91 15.57 -7.94
C GLN A 184 25.29 14.56 -8.91
N LYS A 185 26.08 13.56 -9.36
CA LYS A 185 25.59 12.53 -10.31
C LYS A 185 24.44 11.70 -9.74
N ASN A 186 24.46 11.43 -8.43
CA ASN A 186 23.38 10.72 -7.77
C ASN A 186 22.12 11.57 -7.70
N ALA A 187 22.21 12.85 -7.34
CA ALA A 187 21.08 13.78 -7.37
C ALA A 187 20.43 13.82 -8.77
N GLU A 188 21.21 14.01 -9.82
CA GLU A 188 20.73 14.01 -11.21
C GLU A 188 20.07 12.68 -11.61
N THR A 189 20.60 11.57 -11.10
CA THR A 189 20.02 10.25 -11.34
C THR A 189 18.69 10.10 -10.65
N VAL A 190 18.59 10.45 -9.37
CA VAL A 190 17.34 10.44 -8.61
C VAL A 190 16.30 11.37 -9.24
N ASP A 191 16.68 12.57 -9.69
CA ASP A 191 15.79 13.51 -10.37
C ASP A 191 15.20 12.92 -11.66
N ARG A 192 15.98 12.15 -12.43
CA ARG A 192 15.47 11.41 -13.61
C ARG A 192 14.48 10.31 -13.23
N TYR A 193 14.67 9.65 -12.08
CA TYR A 193 13.70 8.68 -11.56
C TYR A 193 12.42 9.36 -11.08
N ILE A 194 12.54 10.48 -10.38
CA ILE A 194 11.42 11.32 -9.95
C ILE A 194 10.59 11.77 -11.15
N ALA A 195 11.23 12.29 -12.21
CA ALA A 195 10.52 12.74 -13.41
C ALA A 195 9.68 11.61 -14.03
N LYS A 196 10.27 10.42 -14.20
CA LYS A 196 9.55 9.23 -14.70
C LYS A 196 8.39 8.82 -13.79
N LEU A 197 8.57 8.90 -12.47
CA LEU A 197 7.54 8.55 -11.50
C LEU A 197 6.38 9.54 -11.53
N VAL A 198 6.66 10.83 -11.67
CA VAL A 198 5.66 11.89 -11.84
C VAL A 198 4.86 11.69 -13.13
N ASP A 199 5.52 11.34 -14.24
CA ASP A 199 4.82 11.05 -15.50
C ASP A 199 3.88 9.85 -15.37
N LEU A 200 4.33 8.77 -14.71
CA LEU A 200 3.50 7.60 -14.41
C LEU A 200 2.31 7.94 -13.49
N LEU A 201 2.51 8.77 -12.47
CA LEU A 201 1.44 9.25 -11.59
C LEU A 201 0.38 10.01 -12.37
N ARG A 202 0.78 10.92 -13.27
CA ARG A 202 -0.14 11.68 -14.13
C ARG A 202 -0.93 10.77 -15.06
N GLU A 203 -0.27 9.77 -15.66
CA GLU A 203 -0.94 8.79 -16.52
C GLU A 203 -1.99 7.96 -15.74
N MET A 204 -1.62 7.45 -14.56
CA MET A 204 -2.54 6.71 -13.69
C MET A 204 -3.71 7.57 -13.20
N GLN A 205 -3.47 8.84 -12.84
CA GLN A 205 -4.53 9.78 -12.46
C GLN A 205 -5.51 10.02 -13.62
N LYS A 206 -5.01 10.20 -14.85
CA LYS A 206 -5.84 10.35 -16.04
C LYS A 206 -6.69 9.10 -16.29
N CYS A 207 -6.10 7.90 -16.18
CA CYS A 207 -6.83 6.63 -16.28
C CYS A 207 -7.91 6.53 -15.20
N SER A 208 -7.59 6.84 -13.95
CA SER A 208 -8.55 6.81 -12.83
C SER A 208 -9.74 7.73 -13.07
N ASN A 209 -9.50 8.98 -13.48
CA ASN A 209 -10.57 9.94 -13.73
C ASN A 209 -11.48 9.50 -14.88
N GLY A 210 -10.89 8.96 -15.96
CA GLY A 210 -11.65 8.39 -17.07
C GLY A 210 -12.52 7.21 -16.65
N MET A 211 -11.97 6.29 -15.86
CA MET A 211 -12.71 5.13 -15.34
C MET A 211 -13.84 5.54 -14.38
N CYS A 212 -13.63 6.52 -13.50
CA CYS A 212 -14.68 7.05 -12.62
C CYS A 212 -15.87 7.58 -13.43
N ASN A 213 -15.61 8.40 -14.44
CA ASN A 213 -16.67 8.94 -15.31
C ASN A 213 -17.43 7.83 -16.04
N LYS A 214 -16.72 6.83 -16.57
CA LYS A 214 -17.33 5.66 -17.22
C LYS A 214 -18.15 4.81 -16.24
N SER A 215 -17.68 4.65 -15.01
CA SER A 215 -18.40 3.92 -13.97
C SER A 215 -19.74 4.58 -13.64
N SER A 216 -19.77 5.91 -13.51
CA SER A 216 -21.02 6.66 -13.31
C SER A 216 -21.95 6.53 -14.51
N GLY A 217 -21.45 6.75 -15.73
CA GLY A 217 -22.27 6.66 -16.95
C GLY A 217 -22.82 5.26 -17.21
N LEU A 218 -22.02 4.22 -16.96
CA LEU A 218 -22.46 2.83 -17.05
C LEU A 218 -23.51 2.51 -15.97
N GLY A 219 -23.34 3.02 -14.75
CA GLY A 219 -24.33 2.90 -13.67
C GLY A 219 -25.69 3.47 -14.06
N ASP A 220 -25.72 4.68 -14.62
CA ASP A 220 -26.96 5.33 -15.05
C ASP A 220 -27.66 4.56 -16.17
N LYS A 221 -26.89 4.05 -17.15
CA LYS A 221 -27.42 3.22 -18.24
C LYS A 221 -27.97 1.90 -17.72
N LEU A 222 -27.28 1.25 -16.79
CA LEU A 222 -27.75 0.02 -16.14
C LEU A 222 -29.06 0.25 -15.37
N LYS A 223 -29.20 1.38 -14.66
CA LYS A 223 -30.46 1.75 -13.98
C LYS A 223 -31.61 1.92 -14.97
N LYS A 224 -31.39 2.61 -16.09
CA LYS A 224 -32.40 2.76 -17.17
C LYS A 224 -32.81 1.41 -17.77
N LEU A 225 -31.83 0.55 -18.04
CA LEU A 225 -32.08 -0.77 -18.61
C LEU A 225 -32.81 -1.70 -17.63
N LYS A 226 -32.44 -1.69 -16.35
CA LYS A 226 -33.13 -2.42 -15.27
C LYS A 226 -34.62 -2.05 -15.21
N GLY A 227 -34.95 -0.77 -15.37
CA GLY A 227 -36.34 -0.29 -15.39
C GLY A 227 -37.17 -0.77 -16.58
N ARG A 228 -36.54 -1.27 -17.66
CA ARG A 228 -37.21 -1.80 -18.85
C ARG A 228 -37.38 -3.32 -18.83
N ILE A 229 -36.57 -4.03 -18.05
CA ILE A 229 -36.65 -5.49 -17.96
C ILE A 229 -37.74 -5.89 -16.94
N PRO A 230 -38.76 -6.67 -17.34
CA PRO A 230 -39.78 -7.15 -16.41
C PRO A 230 -39.18 -7.98 -15.28
N ALA A 231 -39.70 -7.83 -14.05
CA ALA A 231 -39.19 -8.50 -12.85
C ALA A 231 -39.02 -10.04 -12.99
N PRO A 232 -39.92 -10.79 -13.65
CA PRO A 232 -39.75 -12.24 -13.86
C PRO A 232 -38.52 -12.61 -14.71
N ASN A 233 -38.07 -11.70 -15.58
CA ASN A 233 -36.97 -11.91 -16.52
C ASN A 233 -35.67 -11.26 -16.04
N MET A 234 -35.66 -10.72 -14.82
CA MET A 234 -34.50 -10.07 -14.26
C MET A 234 -33.46 -11.14 -13.85
N PRO A 235 -32.21 -11.08 -14.34
CA PRO A 235 -31.20 -12.07 -14.02
C PRO A 235 -30.80 -12.01 -12.54
N PRO A 236 -30.38 -13.15 -11.94
CA PRO A 236 -29.99 -13.22 -10.54
C PRO A 236 -28.91 -12.18 -10.15
N GLY A 237 -29.06 -11.60 -8.95
CA GLY A 237 -28.19 -10.55 -8.42
C GLY A 237 -28.49 -9.13 -8.91
N ALA A 238 -29.58 -8.89 -9.67
CA ALA A 238 -29.95 -7.55 -10.14
C ALA A 238 -30.46 -6.62 -9.02
N GLY A 239 -30.86 -7.18 -7.88
CA GLY A 239 -31.32 -6.44 -6.71
C GLY A 239 -30.23 -6.10 -5.68
N GLY A 240 -29.03 -6.67 -5.79
CA GLY A 240 -27.97 -6.57 -4.76
C GLY A 240 -26.74 -5.75 -5.15
N ASP A 241 -26.75 -5.09 -6.31
CA ASP A 241 -25.61 -4.31 -6.84
C ASP A 241 -25.86 -2.79 -6.79
N ASP A 242 -26.94 -2.38 -6.10
CA ASP A 242 -27.30 -0.98 -5.81
C ASP A 242 -26.77 -0.48 -4.44
N ASP A 243 -26.25 -1.36 -3.56
CA ASP A 243 -26.06 -1.04 -2.13
C ASP A 243 -24.63 -1.29 -1.57
N ASP A 244 -23.58 -1.36 -2.41
CA ASP A 244 -22.20 -1.53 -1.90
C ASP A 244 -21.33 -0.25 -1.97
N ASP A 245 -21.86 0.89 -2.44
CA ASP A 245 -21.13 2.17 -2.50
C ASP A 245 -22.02 3.42 -2.29
N GLU A 246 -23.14 3.32 -1.58
CA GLU A 246 -23.58 4.46 -0.76
C GLU A 246 -22.96 4.25 0.61
N ASP A 247 -22.20 5.24 1.10
CA ASP A 247 -21.83 5.36 2.50
C ASP A 247 -23.09 5.15 3.34
N THR A 248 -23.36 3.90 3.72
CA THR A 248 -24.42 3.59 4.65
C THR A 248 -23.87 4.14 5.97
N PRO A 249 -24.48 5.18 6.56
CA PRO A 249 -24.07 5.61 7.88
C PRO A 249 -24.11 4.37 8.77
N PHE A 250 -23.02 4.05 9.46
CA PHE A 250 -23.00 2.97 10.44
C PHE A 250 -24.15 3.22 11.43
N GLY A 251 -25.26 2.53 11.23
CA GLY A 251 -26.51 2.75 11.96
C GLY A 251 -27.66 1.91 11.37
N PRO A 252 -28.52 1.31 12.22
CA PRO A 252 -29.73 0.64 11.74
C PRO A 252 -30.60 1.59 10.93
N LYS A 253 -31.19 1.10 9.83
CA LYS A 253 -32.17 1.88 9.04
C LYS A 253 -33.38 2.25 9.91
N PRO A 254 -34.02 3.43 9.72
CA PRO A 254 -35.18 3.83 10.51
C PRO A 254 -36.29 2.78 10.43
N GLY A 255 -36.65 2.18 11.57
CA GLY A 255 -37.67 1.12 11.66
C GLY A 255 -37.14 -0.31 11.84
N GLN A 256 -35.82 -0.53 11.87
CA GLN A 256 -35.27 -1.76 12.45
C GLN A 256 -35.07 -1.57 13.95
N GLU A 257 -35.89 -2.24 14.76
CA GLU A 257 -35.59 -2.46 16.16
C GLU A 257 -34.37 -3.39 16.26
N GLU A 258 -33.36 -2.94 16.99
CA GLU A 258 -32.20 -3.75 17.37
C GLU A 258 -32.73 -4.99 18.10
N GLY A 259 -32.42 -6.19 17.58
CA GLY A 259 -32.77 -7.44 18.25
C GLY A 259 -32.26 -7.44 19.69
N PRO A 260 -32.88 -8.21 20.60
CA PRO A 260 -32.55 -8.15 22.02
C PRO A 260 -31.05 -8.31 22.23
N SER A 261 -30.43 -7.31 22.86
CA SER A 261 -29.00 -7.34 23.18
C SER A 261 -28.70 -8.61 23.95
N ARG A 262 -27.69 -9.38 23.53
CA ARG A 262 -27.20 -10.50 24.34
C ARG A 262 -26.79 -9.94 25.69
N GLU A 263 -27.33 -10.48 26.78
CA GLU A 263 -26.91 -10.14 28.15
C GLU A 263 -25.41 -10.38 28.27
N GLY A 264 -24.64 -9.28 28.24
CA GLY A 264 -23.22 -9.31 28.53
C GLY A 264 -23.03 -9.74 29.98
N HIS A 265 -22.34 -10.84 30.20
CA HIS A 265 -21.92 -11.23 31.54
C HIS A 265 -20.62 -10.49 31.87
N GLU A 266 -20.63 -9.73 32.97
CA GLU A 266 -19.41 -9.15 33.53
C GLU A 266 -18.46 -10.28 33.94
N MET A 267 -17.32 -10.39 33.26
CA MET A 267 -16.25 -11.30 33.65
C MET A 267 -15.24 -10.57 34.52
N MET A 268 -14.98 -11.13 35.71
CA MET A 268 -13.83 -10.75 36.54
C MET A 268 -12.56 -11.21 35.83
N LEU A 269 -11.85 -10.28 35.18
CA LEU A 269 -10.57 -10.55 34.53
C LEU A 269 -9.46 -10.63 35.57
N THR A 270 -8.58 -11.63 35.43
CA THR A 270 -7.33 -11.68 36.20
C THR A 270 -6.36 -10.59 35.72
N ARG A 271 -5.44 -10.16 36.60
CA ARG A 271 -4.44 -9.12 36.30
C ARG A 271 -3.66 -9.39 35.01
N GLU A 272 -3.34 -10.66 34.76
CA GLU A 272 -2.59 -11.09 33.59
C GLU A 272 -3.47 -11.07 32.32
N GLN A 273 -4.71 -11.56 32.39
CA GLN A 273 -5.65 -11.51 31.26
C GLN A 273 -6.01 -10.08 30.85
N ALA A 274 -6.13 -9.18 31.82
CA ALA A 274 -6.28 -7.75 31.55
C ALA A 274 -5.05 -7.17 30.83
N GLY A 275 -3.84 -7.64 31.18
CA GLY A 275 -2.59 -7.27 30.51
C GLY A 275 -2.54 -7.69 29.04
N TRP A 276 -2.92 -8.93 28.74
CA TRP A 276 -3.03 -9.44 27.36
C TRP A 276 -4.06 -8.67 26.54
N LEU A 277 -5.20 -8.32 27.14
CA LEU A 277 -6.20 -7.49 26.47
C LEU A 277 -5.64 -6.11 26.15
N LEU A 278 -4.98 -5.45 27.11
CA LEU A 278 -4.42 -4.10 26.93
C LEU A 278 -3.28 -4.05 25.90
N ASP A 279 -2.47 -5.10 25.79
CA ASP A 279 -1.44 -5.19 24.74
C ASP A 279 -2.06 -5.33 23.35
N SER A 280 -3.23 -5.94 23.22
CA SER A 280 -3.95 -6.03 21.94
C SER A 280 -4.54 -4.70 21.46
N PHE A 281 -4.70 -3.71 22.36
CA PHE A 281 -5.22 -2.38 22.05
C PHE A 281 -4.14 -1.31 21.82
N LYS A 282 -2.85 -1.66 21.86
CA LYS A 282 -1.75 -0.74 21.51
C LYS A 282 -1.64 -0.59 19.99
N LEU A 283 -2.61 0.11 19.39
CA LEU A 283 -2.46 0.79 18.11
C LEU A 283 -1.61 2.05 18.34
N ASP A 284 -0.48 2.12 17.63
CA ASP A 284 0.45 3.25 17.50
C ASP A 284 0.93 3.93 18.79
N SER A 285 2.25 3.87 18.99
CA SER A 285 3.02 4.31 20.16
C SER A 285 2.97 5.82 20.51
N GLU A 286 2.05 6.61 19.95
CA GLU A 286 1.93 8.06 20.22
C GLU A 286 0.56 8.55 20.70
N ARG A 287 -0.48 7.71 20.85
CA ARG A 287 -1.74 8.13 21.49
C ARG A 287 -1.91 7.52 22.88
N ARG A 288 -1.30 8.15 23.88
CA ARG A 288 -1.77 7.97 25.26
C ARG A 288 -3.09 8.73 25.43
N LEU A 289 -4.18 8.01 25.70
CA LEU A 289 -5.42 8.64 26.18
C LEU A 289 -5.15 9.29 27.55
N PRO A 290 -5.59 10.53 27.80
CA PRO A 290 -5.46 11.15 29.10
C PRO A 290 -6.35 10.39 30.10
N MET A 291 -5.72 9.66 31.03
CA MET A 291 -6.42 9.05 32.14
C MET A 291 -6.84 10.17 33.10
N GLY A 292 -8.12 10.54 33.05
CA GLY A 292 -8.77 11.36 34.07
C GLY A 292 -8.64 10.69 35.45
N GLY A 293 -8.52 11.52 36.49
CA GLY A 293 -8.23 11.09 37.86
C GLY A 293 -9.19 10.01 38.38
N TRP A 294 -8.63 9.15 39.23
CA TRP A 294 -9.35 8.05 39.87
C TRP A 294 -10.32 8.59 40.92
N GLU A 295 -11.60 8.67 40.57
CA GLU A 295 -12.69 8.54 41.53
C GLU A 295 -13.65 7.44 41.06
N PRO A 296 -13.98 6.44 41.90
CA PRO A 296 -14.95 5.42 41.56
C PRO A 296 -16.37 6.04 41.56
N GLY A 297 -16.87 6.36 40.36
CA GLY A 297 -18.23 6.84 40.16
C GLY A 297 -19.27 5.77 40.52
N LYS A 298 -20.19 6.09 41.43
CA LYS A 298 -21.36 5.24 41.74
C LYS A 298 -22.28 5.12 40.50
N PRO A 299 -22.94 3.97 40.30
CA PRO A 299 -23.81 3.75 39.14
C PRO A 299 -25.01 4.70 39.20
N GLY A 300 -25.09 5.64 38.26
CA GLY A 300 -26.22 6.54 38.09
C GLY A 300 -27.35 5.87 37.32
N GLU A 301 -28.54 5.80 37.93
CA GLU A 301 -29.79 5.42 37.26
C GLU A 301 -30.02 6.31 36.02
N ARG A 302 -30.01 5.69 34.84
CA ARG A 302 -30.43 6.38 33.62
C ARG A 302 -31.94 6.29 33.48
N ALA A 303 -32.64 7.31 33.96
CA ALA A 303 -34.02 7.56 33.58
C ALA A 303 -34.08 7.82 32.07
N ARG A 304 -34.72 6.92 31.32
CA ARG A 304 -35.04 7.11 29.89
C ARG A 304 -36.30 7.98 29.78
N PRO A 305 -36.31 9.08 28.99
CA PRO A 305 -37.56 9.74 28.63
C PRO A 305 -38.34 8.91 27.61
N THR A 306 -39.64 8.75 27.85
CA THR A 306 -40.61 8.16 26.94
C THR A 306 -41.14 9.23 25.98
N TRP A 307 -40.53 9.37 24.81
CA TRP A 307 -41.17 9.77 23.55
C TRP A 307 -40.18 9.63 22.40
#